data_AF-A0A2M7UYB4-F1
#
_entry.id   AF-A0A2M7UYB4-F1
#
_cell.length_a   1.000
_cell.length_b   1.000
_cell.length_c   1.000
_cell.angle_alpha   90.00
_cell.angle_beta   90.00
_cell.angle_gamma   90.00
#
_symmetry.space_group_name_H-M   'P 1'
#
loop_
_entity.id
_entity.type
_entity.pdbx_description
1 polymer ?
#
loop_
_entity_poly.entity_id
_entity_poly.type
_entity_poly.pdbx_seq_one_letter_code
_entity_poly.pdbx_strand_id
1 'polypeptide(L)' 'MKIVITDTGIGMEKEEIAGLFEKTFERGERAKKIYTTGRGIGLYISNQIIKANGGRLWAESEGRGKGSTFFIELPIN' A
#
# COMPACT_ATOMS: atom_id res chain seq x y z
N MET A 1 -18.47 -4.70 2.94
CA MET A 1 -17.99 -3.58 3.78
C MET A 1 -16.91 -2.86 3.01
N LYS A 2 -17.00 -1.52 2.94
CA LYS A 2 -15.99 -0.69 2.29
C LYS A 2 -15.35 0.23 3.32
N ILE A 3 -14.02 0.28 3.35
CA ILE A 3 -13.23 1.15 4.21
C ILE A 3 -12.32 1.99 3.30
N VAL A 4 -12.27 3.30 3.55
CA VAL A 4 -11.47 4.25 2.77
C VAL A 4 -10.61 5.05 3.73
N ILE A 5 -9.31 5.14 3.46
CA ILE A 5 -8.34 5.88 4.26
C ILE A 5 -7.63 6.87 3.35
N THR A 6 -7.72 8.16 3.63
CA THR A 6 -7.01 9.21 2.90
C THR A 6 -5.95 9.84 3.79
N ASP A 7 -4.74 9.97 3.27
CA ASP A 7 -3.63 10.68 3.91
C ASP A 7 -3.28 11.96 3.12
N THR A 8 -2.55 12.87 3.77
CA THR A 8 -2.05 14.12 3.17
C THR A 8 -0.53 14.12 3.01
N GLY A 9 0.07 12.93 2.87
CA GLY A 9 1.50 12.72 2.75
C GLY A 9 2.06 13.07 1.37
N ILE A 10 3.23 12.51 1.06
CA ILE A 10 4.02 12.86 -0.13
C ILE A 10 3.35 12.50 -1.47
N GLY A 11 2.28 11.68 -1.45
CA GLY A 11 1.65 11.14 -2.66
C GLY A 11 2.56 10.20 -3.47
N MET A 12 1.99 9.61 -4.51
CA MET A 12 2.64 8.62 -5.35
C MET A 12 2.32 8.88 -6.83
N GLU A 13 3.31 8.72 -7.69
CA GLU A 13 3.10 8.65 -9.13
C GLU A 13 2.44 7.32 -9.52
N LYS A 14 1.79 7.30 -10.69
CA LYS A 14 1.03 6.14 -11.16
C LYS A 14 1.88 4.87 -11.24
N GLU A 15 3.14 5.01 -11.63
CA GLU A 15 4.12 3.93 -11.75
C GLU A 15 4.52 3.36 -10.39
N GLU A 16 4.50 4.17 -9.32
CA GLU A 16 4.81 3.74 -7.96
C GLU A 16 3.69 2.90 -7.36
N ILE A 17 2.43 3.19 -7.74
CA ILE A 17 1.24 2.46 -7.27
C ILE A 17 1.24 1.01 -7.77
N ALA A 18 1.69 0.75 -8.99
CA ALA A 18 1.65 -0.58 -9.61
C ALA A 18 2.42 -1.64 -8.80
N GLY A 19 3.54 -1.26 -8.17
CA GLY A 19 4.36 -2.16 -7.36
C GLY A 19 4.12 -2.07 -5.84
N LEU A 20 3.13 -1.28 -5.40
CA LEU A 20 2.95 -0.93 -3.99
C LEU A 20 2.67 -2.14 -3.08
N PHE A 21 1.98 -3.15 -3.63
CA PHE A 21 1.55 -4.34 -2.88
C PHE A 21 2.38 -5.59 -3.21
N GLU A 22 3.36 -5.48 -4.11
CA GLU A 22 4.13 -6.62 -4.64
C GLU A 22 5.53 -6.74 -4.04
N LYS A 23 6.02 -5.70 -3.34
CA LYS A 23 7.36 -5.70 -2.77
C LYS A 23 7.47 -6.69 -1.60
N THR A 24 7.83 -7.93 -1.93
CA THR A 24 8.47 -8.86 -1.00
C THR A 24 9.88 -8.40 -0.72
N PHE A 25 10.26 -8.43 0.54
CA PHE A 25 11.54 -7.95 1.04
C PHE A 25 12.73 -8.67 0.36
N GLU A 26 13.50 -7.96 -0.48
CA GLU A 26 14.84 -8.42 -0.86
C GLU A 26 15.77 -8.27 0.36
N ARG A 27 16.30 -9.38 0.87
CA ARG A 27 17.37 -9.37 1.88
C ARG A 27 18.65 -8.84 1.22
N GLY A 28 18.89 -7.53 1.27
CA GLY A 28 20.12 -6.92 0.78
C GLY A 28 20.39 -5.56 1.42
N GLU A 29 21.68 -5.26 1.65
CA GLU A 29 22.18 -4.02 2.27
C GLU A 29 21.67 -2.72 1.61
N ARG A 30 21.19 -2.77 0.36
CA ARG A 30 20.63 -1.61 -0.37
C ARG A 30 19.20 -1.22 0.06
N ALA A 31 18.43 -2.13 0.69
CA ALA A 31 17.08 -1.84 1.14
C ALA A 31 17.01 -0.91 2.37
N LYS A 32 18.13 -0.70 3.06
CA LYS A 32 18.23 0.18 4.25
C LYS A 32 18.16 1.68 3.92
N LYS A 33 18.44 2.10 2.67
CA LYS A 33 18.65 3.52 2.34
C LYS A 33 17.39 4.30 1.96
N ILE A 34 16.26 3.67 1.66
CA ILE A 34 15.16 4.35 0.94
C ILE A 34 13.97 4.73 1.85
N TYR A 35 13.79 4.15 3.04
CA TYR A 35 12.61 4.48 3.87
C TYR A 35 12.94 4.58 5.36
N THR A 36 12.92 5.81 5.87
CA THR A 36 13.39 6.19 7.22
C THR A 36 12.52 5.77 8.41
N THR A 37 11.46 4.95 8.26
CA THR A 37 10.69 4.53 9.46
C THR A 37 9.91 3.21 9.36
N GLY A 38 10.03 2.45 8.27
CA GLY A 38 9.31 1.19 8.17
C GLY A 38 9.84 0.31 7.05
N ARG A 39 9.88 -1.00 7.29
CA ARG A 39 10.33 -2.01 6.32
C ARG A 39 9.38 -2.16 5.11
N GLY A 40 8.41 -1.27 4.88
CA GLY A 40 7.47 -1.39 3.75
C GLY A 40 6.62 -2.67 3.73
N ILE A 41 6.68 -3.51 4.77
CA ILE A 41 6.01 -4.82 4.81
C ILE A 41 4.51 -4.74 5.12
N GLY A 42 4.06 -3.63 5.73
CA GLY A 42 2.69 -3.52 6.25
C GLY A 42 1.64 -3.62 5.15
N LEU A 43 1.88 -2.96 4.01
CA LEU A 43 0.98 -3.00 2.84
C LEU A 43 0.94 -4.38 2.19
N TYR A 44 2.08 -5.07 2.09
CA TYR A 44 2.12 -6.45 1.60
C TYR A 44 1.30 -7.39 2.50
N ILE A 45 1.55 -7.36 3.83
CA ILE A 45 0.83 -8.20 4.79
C ILE A 45 -0.68 -7.89 4.75
N SER A 46 -1.05 -6.61 4.74
CA SER A 46 -2.45 -6.19 4.67
C SER A 46 -3.13 -6.72 3.40
N ASN A 47 -2.46 -6.65 2.25
CA ASN A 47 -2.97 -7.20 0.99
C ASN A 47 -3.21 -8.71 1.09
N GLN A 48 -2.28 -9.46 1.70
CA GLN A 48 -2.45 -10.92 1.89
C GLN A 48 -3.62 -11.25 2.81
N ILE A 49 -3.75 -10.55 3.95
CA ILE A 49 -4.85 -10.75 4.90
C ILE A 49 -6.19 -10.45 4.22
N ILE A 50 -6.31 -9.30 3.53
CA ILE A 50 -7.54 -8.89 2.87
C ILE A 50 -7.93 -9.89 1.77
N LYS A 51 -6.98 -10.33 0.95
CA LYS A 51 -7.22 -11.37 -0.06
C LYS A 51 -7.65 -12.70 0.55
N ALA A 52 -7.03 -13.13 1.65
CA ALA A 52 -7.41 -14.36 2.36
C ALA A 52 -8.84 -14.32 2.92
N ASN A 53 -9.37 -13.11 3.19
CA ASN A 53 -10.76 -12.88 3.59
C ASN A 53 -11.70 -12.61 2.39
N GLY A 54 -11.28 -12.91 1.16
CA GLY A 54 -12.08 -12.71 -0.05
C GLY A 54 -12.27 -11.24 -0.45
N GLY A 55 -11.45 -10.35 0.09
CA GLY A 55 -11.51 -8.92 -0.16
C GLY A 55 -10.49 -8.40 -1.17
N ARG A 56 -10.46 -7.08 -1.31
CA ARG A 56 -9.55 -6.34 -2.20
C ARG A 56 -8.97 -5.12 -1.49
N LEU A 57 -7.67 -4.87 -1.72
CA LEU A 57 -6.94 -3.66 -1.32
C LEU A 57 -6.36 -2.99 -2.56
N TRP A 58 -6.53 -1.67 -2.70
CA TRP A 58 -5.85 -0.86 -3.71
C TRP A 58 -5.60 0.56 -3.21
N ALA A 59 -4.83 1.34 -3.97
CA ALA A 59 -4.51 2.72 -3.67
C ALA A 59 -4.64 3.61 -4.90
N GLU A 60 -4.96 4.87 -4.68
CA GLU A 60 -5.00 5.94 -5.68
C GLU A 60 -4.27 7.16 -5.12
N SER A 61 -3.64 7.93 -5.99
CA SER A 61 -3.00 9.21 -5.65
C SER A 61 -3.03 10.11 -6.89
N GLU A 62 -3.25 11.41 -6.69
CA GLU A 62 -3.22 12.42 -7.75
C GLU A 62 -1.78 12.89 -8.07
N GLY A 63 -0.76 12.21 -7.55
CA GLY A 63 0.65 12.53 -7.75
C GLY A 63 1.32 13.15 -6.52
N ARG A 64 2.57 13.58 -6.70
CA ARG A 64 3.40 14.10 -5.61
C ARG A 64 2.77 15.32 -4.92
N GLY A 65 2.80 15.31 -3.59
CA GLY A 65 2.26 16.37 -2.73
C GLY A 65 0.74 16.40 -2.59
N LYS A 66 0.03 15.39 -3.12
CA LYS A 66 -1.44 15.30 -3.05
C LYS A 66 -1.96 14.26 -2.06
N GLY A 67 -1.06 13.61 -1.31
CA GLY A 67 -1.43 12.49 -0.46
C GLY A 67 -1.88 11.27 -1.26
N SER A 68 -2.45 10.29 -0.58
CA SER A 68 -2.95 9.05 -1.20
C SER A 68 -4.26 8.61 -0.55
N THR A 69 -5.04 7.81 -1.27
CA THR A 69 -6.23 7.16 -0.74
C THR A 69 -6.12 5.66 -0.91
N PHE A 70 -6.34 4.92 0.17
CA PHE A 70 -6.35 3.46 0.22
C PHE A 70 -7.77 2.97 0.41
N PHE A 71 -8.12 1.92 -0.34
CA PHE A 71 -9.46 1.36 -0.37
C PHE A 71 -9.42 -0.12 -0.03
N ILE A 72 -10.31 -0.53 0.87
CA ILE A 72 -10.49 -1.91 1.29
C ILE A 72 -11.94 -2.29 1.05
N GLU A 73 -12.15 -3.39 0.34
CA GLU A 73 -13.46 -4.02 0.19
C GLU A 73 -13.40 -5.44 0.76
N LEU A 74 -14.36 -5.76 1.64
CA LEU A 74 -14.51 -7.08 2.25
C LEU A 74 -15.95 -7.57 2.08
N PRO A 75 -16.19 -8.86 1.81
CA PRO A 75 -17.53 -9.44 1.88
C PRO A 75 -18.14 -9.27 3.28
N ILE A 76 -19.47 -9.13 3.36
CA ILE A 76 -20.22 -9.22 4.63
C ILE A 76 -21.13 -10.43 4.49
N ASN A 77 -21.08 -11.31 5.47
CA ASN A 77 -22.02 -12.43 5.59
C ASN A 77 -23.24 -12.01 6.39
#